data_AF-A0A9X2FIX5-F1
#
_entry.id   AF-A0A9X2FIX5-F1
#
_cell.length_a   1.000
_cell.length_b   1.000
_cell.length_c   1.000
_cell.angle_alpha   90.00
_cell.angle_beta   90.00
_cell.angle_gamma   90.00
#
_symmetry.space_group_name_H-M   'P 1'
#
loop_
_entity.id
_entity.type
_entity.pdbx_description
1 polymer ?
#
loop_
_entity_poly.entity_id
_entity_poly.type
_entity_poly.pdbx_seq_one_letter_code
_entity_poly.pdbx_strand_id
1 'polypeptide(L)'
;MIVVNTETVPGFVVVAVKGMVQGNTVRAKHAGRDIAAGFKNLVGGELKGYTELLTESRRQAVERMMAQAQQLGANAIVNVRFTTSAVTAGAAELYAYGTAVVLQEPPA
;
A
#
# COMPACT_ATOMS: atom_id res chain seq x y z
N MET A 1 13.73 0.61 -5.16
CA MET A 1 13.51 0.93 -3.74
C MET A 1 13.05 -0.33 -3.04
N ILE A 2 13.66 -0.71 -1.92
CA ILE A 2 13.25 -1.89 -1.15
C ILE A 2 12.00 -1.54 -0.33
N VAL A 3 10.98 -2.38 -0.35
CA VAL A 3 9.74 -2.18 0.42
C VAL A 3 9.39 -3.50 1.10
N VAL A 4 9.40 -3.51 2.43
CA VAL A 4 9.19 -4.74 3.22
C VAL A 4 8.27 -4.52 4.40
N ASN A 5 7.59 -5.58 4.82
CA ASN A 5 6.75 -5.58 6.04
C ASN A 5 7.54 -5.93 7.31
N THR A 6 8.82 -6.30 7.19
CA THR A 6 9.75 -6.50 8.31
C THR A 6 10.37 -5.18 8.76
N GLU A 7 10.82 -5.10 10.02
CA GLU A 7 11.48 -3.91 10.56
C GLU A 7 12.91 -3.73 10.02
N THR A 8 13.56 -4.83 9.64
CA THR A 8 14.92 -4.86 9.11
C THR A 8 14.97 -5.62 7.79
N VAL A 9 16.04 -5.39 7.02
CA VAL A 9 16.32 -6.12 5.77
C VAL A 9 17.62 -6.90 5.97
N PRO A 10 17.61 -8.24 5.96
CA PRO A 10 18.81 -9.04 6.08
C PRO A 10 19.87 -8.66 5.04
N GLY A 11 21.13 -8.55 5.47
CA GLY A 11 22.23 -8.10 4.61
C GLY A 11 22.36 -6.58 4.46
N PHE A 12 21.52 -5.79 5.11
CA PHE A 12 21.59 -4.33 5.10
C PHE A 12 21.56 -3.74 6.51
N VAL A 13 22.15 -2.56 6.67
CA VAL A 13 22.06 -1.74 7.88
C VAL A 13 21.31 -0.44 7.56
N VAL A 14 20.47 0.01 8.50
CA VAL A 14 19.81 1.33 8.41
C VAL A 14 20.81 2.40 8.85
N VAL A 15 21.21 3.26 7.93
CA VAL A 15 22.16 4.36 8.21
C VAL A 15 21.47 5.71 8.43
N ALA A 16 20.21 5.84 8.02
CA ALA A 16 19.39 7.01 8.33
C ALA A 16 17.90 6.64 8.34
N VAL A 17 17.17 7.17 9.31
CA VAL A 17 15.70 7.16 9.34
C VAL A 17 15.20 8.50 8.79
N LYS A 18 14.32 8.46 7.80
CA LYS A 18 13.76 9.65 7.12
C LYS A 18 12.36 10.02 7.61
N GLY A 19 11.78 9.20 8.48
CA GLY A 19 10.46 9.43 9.07
C GLY A 19 9.38 8.52 8.49
N MET A 20 8.14 8.76 8.92
CA MET A 20 6.97 8.01 8.45
C MET A 20 6.58 8.46 7.05
N VAL A 21 6.28 7.50 6.18
CA VAL A 21 5.72 7.72 4.85
C VAL A 21 4.42 6.98 4.69
N GLN A 22 3.57 7.50 3.83
CA GLN A 22 2.21 7.06 3.68
C GLN A 22 1.64 7.33 2.29
N GLY A 23 0.62 6.55 1.93
CA GLY A 23 -0.18 6.76 0.73
C GLY A 23 -1.55 6.15 0.93
N ASN A 24 -2.58 6.87 0.53
CA ASN A 24 -3.96 6.40 0.62
C ASN A 24 -4.65 6.44 -0.73
N THR A 25 -5.79 5.76 -0.81
CA THR A 25 -6.75 5.92 -1.87
C THR A 25 -8.16 5.65 -1.37
N VAL A 26 -9.13 6.42 -1.88
CA VAL A 26 -10.54 6.26 -1.50
C VAL A 26 -11.31 5.66 -2.69
N ARG A 27 -12.17 4.68 -2.41
CA ARG A 27 -13.02 4.02 -3.40
C ARG A 27 -14.49 4.15 -3.02
N ALA A 28 -15.31 4.60 -3.96
CA ALA A 28 -16.76 4.74 -3.78
C ALA A 28 -17.49 3.42 -4.04
N LYS A 29 -18.62 3.22 -3.37
CA LYS A 29 -19.54 2.08 -3.50
C LYS A 29 -20.10 1.95 -4.91
N HIS A 30 -20.19 3.05 -5.65
CA HIS A 30 -20.59 3.03 -7.06
C HIS A 30 -19.59 2.29 -7.95
N ALA A 31 -18.28 2.43 -7.69
CA ALA A 31 -17.27 1.61 -8.38
C ALA A 31 -17.48 0.12 -8.09
N GLY A 32 -17.84 -0.23 -6.84
CA GLY A 32 -18.21 -1.60 -6.46
C GLY A 32 -19.55 -2.08 -7.06
N ARG A 33 -20.52 -1.17 -7.25
CA ARG A 33 -21.83 -1.48 -7.84
C ARG A 33 -21.71 -1.81 -9.33
N ASP A 34 -20.90 -1.05 -10.06
CA ASP A 34 -20.64 -1.30 -11.49
C ASP A 34 -19.93 -2.64 -11.68
N ILE A 35 -18.98 -2.96 -10.79
CA ILE A 35 -18.34 -4.27 -10.70
C ILE A 35 -19.39 -5.37 -10.41
N ALA A 36 -20.20 -5.22 -9.36
CA ALA A 36 -21.19 -6.21 -8.96
C ALA A 36 -22.26 -6.47 -10.04
N ALA A 37 -22.63 -5.43 -10.81
CA ALA A 37 -23.57 -5.56 -11.92
C ALA A 37 -23.04 -6.47 -13.05
N GLY A 38 -21.72 -6.54 -13.23
CA GLY A 38 -21.04 -7.44 -14.17
C GLY A 38 -20.89 -8.89 -13.65
N PHE A 39 -20.98 -9.13 -12.34
CA PHE A 39 -20.76 -10.44 -11.71
C PHE A 39 -22.02 -11.08 -11.13
N LYS A 40 -23.20 -10.79 -11.67
CA LYS A 40 -24.53 -11.27 -11.20
C LYS A 40 -24.68 -12.79 -10.95
N ASN A 41 -23.70 -13.63 -11.33
CA ASN A 41 -23.80 -15.10 -11.28
C ASN A 41 -22.74 -15.83 -10.43
N LEU A 42 -21.90 -15.17 -9.62
CA LEU A 42 -20.88 -15.88 -8.82
C LEU A 42 -21.39 -16.28 -7.43
N VAL A 43 -22.09 -17.41 -7.36
CA VAL A 43 -22.36 -18.11 -6.10
C VAL A 43 -21.12 -18.94 -5.72
N GLY A 44 -20.45 -18.57 -4.62
CA GLY A 44 -19.42 -19.37 -3.94
C GLY A 44 -17.96 -19.16 -4.36
N GLY A 45 -17.67 -18.23 -5.30
CA GLY A 45 -16.31 -17.96 -5.79
C GLY A 45 -15.79 -16.56 -5.44
N GLU A 46 -14.54 -16.29 -5.83
CA GLU A 46 -13.90 -14.97 -5.67
C GLU A 46 -14.63 -13.89 -6.47
N LEU A 47 -14.87 -12.73 -5.84
CA LEU A 47 -15.43 -11.55 -6.48
C LEU A 47 -14.37 -10.83 -7.33
N LYS A 48 -14.05 -11.38 -8.51
CA LYS A 48 -12.91 -10.95 -9.35
C LYS A 48 -12.79 -9.43 -9.53
N GLY A 49 -13.86 -8.72 -9.85
CA GLY A 49 -13.75 -7.26 -10.03
C GLY A 49 -13.46 -6.51 -8.72
N TYR A 50 -13.94 -7.01 -7.57
CA TYR A 50 -13.54 -6.45 -6.27
C TYR A 50 -12.08 -6.77 -5.96
N THR A 51 -11.60 -7.96 -6.31
CA THR A 51 -10.18 -8.31 -6.20
C THR A 51 -9.32 -7.40 -7.07
N GLU A 52 -9.70 -7.16 -8.33
CA GLU A 52 -9.02 -6.25 -9.25
C GLU A 52 -9.01 -4.83 -8.69
N LEU A 53 -10.16 -4.33 -8.21
CA LEU A 53 -10.27 -3.01 -7.58
C LEU A 53 -9.36 -2.88 -6.36
N LEU A 54 -9.30 -3.90 -5.49
CA LEU A 54 -8.44 -3.88 -4.31
C LEU A 54 -6.97 -3.96 -4.68
N THR A 55 -6.61 -4.72 -5.71
CA THR A 55 -5.25 -4.81 -6.23
C THR A 55 -4.79 -3.46 -6.78
N GLU A 56 -5.61 -2.82 -7.60
CA GLU A 56 -5.32 -1.48 -8.13
C GLU A 56 -5.25 -0.44 -7.02
N SER A 57 -6.13 -0.53 -6.02
CA SER A 57 -6.10 0.36 -4.86
C SER A 57 -4.80 0.21 -4.07
N ARG A 58 -4.35 -1.02 -3.81
CA ARG A 58 -3.06 -1.29 -3.13
C ARG A 58 -1.90 -0.73 -3.91
N ARG A 59 -1.86 -0.97 -5.23
CA ARG A 59 -0.82 -0.43 -6.11
C ARG A 59 -0.73 1.09 -5.98
N GLN A 60 -1.86 1.79 -6.11
CA GLN A 60 -1.89 3.24 -6.02
C GLN A 60 -1.47 3.77 -4.64
N ALA A 61 -1.92 3.15 -3.55
CA ALA A 61 -1.52 3.54 -2.19
C ALA A 61 -0.01 3.35 -1.98
N VAL A 62 0.56 2.22 -2.43
CA VAL A 62 1.99 1.93 -2.34
C VAL A 62 2.81 2.92 -3.18
N GLU A 63 2.38 3.22 -4.41
CA GLU A 63 3.07 4.16 -5.29
C GLU A 63 3.15 5.56 -4.67
N ARG A 64 2.06 6.03 -4.04
CA ARG A 64 2.05 7.32 -3.31
C ARG A 64 3.00 7.32 -2.11
N MET A 65 3.01 6.23 -1.32
CA MET A 65 3.93 6.04 -0.21
C MET A 65 5.39 6.03 -0.66
N MET A 66 5.68 5.34 -1.76
CA MET A 66 7.01 5.30 -2.38
C MET A 66 7.43 6.67 -2.90
N ALA A 67 6.54 7.41 -3.57
CA ALA A 67 6.82 8.76 -4.04
C ALA A 67 7.20 9.69 -2.86
N GLN A 68 6.49 9.61 -1.74
CA GLN A 68 6.84 10.36 -0.53
C GLN A 68 8.22 9.94 0.01
N ALA A 69 8.54 8.65 0.05
CA ALA A 69 9.86 8.18 0.48
C ALA A 69 11.00 8.70 -0.41
N GLN A 70 10.79 8.76 -1.73
CA GLN A 70 11.75 9.35 -2.67
C GLN A 70 11.98 10.83 -2.40
N GLN A 71 10.92 11.59 -2.12
CA GLN A 71 11.03 13.01 -1.77
C GLN A 71 11.85 13.25 -0.50
N LEU A 72 11.86 12.29 0.43
CA LEU A 72 12.67 12.32 1.65
C LEU A 72 14.10 11.78 1.46
N GLY A 73 14.47 11.38 0.24
CA GLY A 73 15.77 10.79 -0.07
C GLY A 73 15.99 9.42 0.55
N ALA A 74 14.93 8.65 0.79
CA ALA A 74 15.02 7.26 1.23
C ALA A 74 15.20 6.31 0.03
N ASN A 75 15.94 5.22 0.25
CA ASN A 75 16.10 4.14 -0.74
C ASN A 75 15.31 2.87 -0.37
N ALA A 76 14.70 2.85 0.82
CA ALA A 76 13.85 1.78 1.29
C ALA A 76 12.73 2.25 2.22
N ILE A 77 11.70 1.42 2.35
CA ILE A 77 10.62 1.55 3.33
C ILE A 77 10.50 0.22 4.08
N VAL A 78 10.66 0.29 5.39
CA VAL A 78 10.52 -0.88 6.29
C VAL A 78 9.24 -0.79 7.09
N ASN A 79 8.86 -1.91 7.71
CA ASN A 79 7.71 -2.02 8.58
C ASN A 79 6.40 -1.58 7.90
N VAL A 80 6.24 -1.89 6.61
CA VAL A 80 5.04 -1.50 5.86
C VAL A 80 3.79 -2.18 6.42
N ARG A 81 2.72 -1.42 6.53
CA ARG A 81 1.40 -1.84 6.99
C ARG A 81 0.33 -1.33 6.05
N PHE A 82 -0.75 -2.09 5.96
CA PHE A 82 -1.97 -1.69 5.27
C PHE A 82 -3.11 -1.67 6.26
N THR A 83 -3.98 -0.69 6.13
CA THR A 83 -5.25 -0.63 6.86
C THR A 83 -6.33 -0.09 5.93
N THR A 84 -7.57 -0.43 6.25
CA THR A 84 -8.74 0.08 5.56
C THR A 84 -9.66 0.75 6.57
N SER A 85 -10.30 1.83 6.16
CA SER A 85 -11.24 2.56 7.00
C SER A 85 -12.48 2.96 6.19
N ALA A 86 -13.64 2.98 6.83
CA ALA A 86 -14.83 3.58 6.23
C ALA A 86 -14.72 5.10 6.38
N VAL A 87 -14.72 5.84 5.26
CA VAL A 87 -14.62 7.30 5.27
C VAL A 87 -16.00 7.94 5.37
N THR A 88 -16.96 7.41 4.60
CA THR A 88 -18.37 7.82 4.63
C THR A 88 -19.27 6.66 4.20
N ALA A 89 -20.58 6.86 4.27
CA ALA A 89 -21.56 5.91 3.76
C ALA A 89 -21.31 5.62 2.28
N GLY A 90 -20.74 4.44 2.01
CA GLY A 90 -20.41 4.02 0.66
C GLY A 90 -19.07 4.55 0.13
N ALA A 91 -18.10 4.88 0.97
CA ALA A 91 -16.72 5.02 0.54
C ALA A 91 -15.74 4.48 1.59
N ALA A 92 -14.72 3.76 1.13
CA ALA A 92 -13.68 3.22 1.98
C ALA A 92 -12.30 3.69 1.52
N GLU A 93 -11.44 3.99 2.48
CA GLU A 93 -10.03 4.24 2.28
C GLU A 93 -9.25 2.94 2.37
N LEU A 94 -8.25 2.82 1.50
CA LEU A 94 -7.12 1.94 1.68
C LEU A 94 -5.89 2.80 1.95
N TYR A 95 -5.24 2.55 3.08
CA TYR A 95 -4.08 3.29 3.58
C TYR A 95 -2.87 2.35 3.66
N ALA A 96 -1.74 2.76 3.10
CA ALA A 96 -0.44 2.11 3.22
C ALA A 96 0.52 3.06 3.92
N TYR A 97 1.27 2.57 4.90
CA TYR A 97 2.25 3.37 5.62
C TYR A 97 3.44 2.54 6.08
N GLY A 98 4.57 3.19 6.34
CA GLY A 98 5.79 2.56 6.83
C GLY A 98 6.85 3.58 7.22
N THR A 99 8.06 3.13 7.49
CA THR A 99 9.20 3.97 7.85
C THR A 99 10.16 4.08 6.69
N ALA A 100 10.36 5.29 6.17
CA ALA A 100 11.34 5.57 5.14
C ALA A 100 12.76 5.57 5.74
N VAL A 101 13.67 4.83 5.12
CA VAL A 101 15.05 4.64 5.60
C VAL A 101 16.06 4.68 4.45
N VAL A 102 17.32 4.90 4.80
CA VAL A 102 18.46 4.66 3.92
C VAL A 102 19.15 3.39 4.39
N LEU A 103 19.15 2.36 3.53
CA LEU A 103 19.88 1.12 3.71
C LEU A 103 21.23 1.16 3.00
N GLN A 104 22.23 0.55 3.61
CA GLN A 104 23.54 0.29 3.01
C GLN A 104 23.95 -1.16 3.31
N GLU A 105 24.71 -1.78 2.41
CA GLU A 105 25.38 -3.04 2.71
C GLU A 105 26.42 -2.80 3.82
N PRO A 106 26.55 -3.70 4.80
CA PRO A 106 27.59 -3.57 5.81
C PRO A 106 28.97 -3.65 5.15
N PRO A 107 29.97 -2.90 5.65
CA PRO A 107 31.34 -3.05 5.16
C PRO A 107 31.84 -4.48 5.38
N ALA A 108 32.64 -4.95 4.43
CA ALA A 108 33.28 -6.27 4.46
C ALA A 108 34.22 -6.45 5.65
#